data_AF-A0A7I9YIG5-F1
#
_entry.id   AF-A0A7I9YIG5-F1
#
_cell.length_a   1.000
_cell.length_b   1.000
_cell.length_c   1.000
_cell.angle_alpha   90.00
_cell.angle_beta   90.00
_cell.angle_gamma   90.00
#
_symmetry.space_group_name_H-M   'P 1'
#
loop_
_entity.id
_entity.type
_entity.pdbx_description
1 polymer ?
#
loop_
_entity_poly.entity_id
_entity_poly.type
_entity_poly.pdbx_seq_one_letter_code
_entity_poly.pdbx_strand_id
1 'polypeptide(L)'
;MSSTLIEVELPRALRRVDPSLLARVPGIVSRVARYEIDEVVRAAAGALPDPTLRSLDAIHLATGQTVFGTKLTAFVSYDERLLAAAASAGLPTVAPGR
;
A
#
# COMPACT_ATOMS: atom_id res chain seq x y z
N MET A 1 4.17 2.51 -7.95
CA MET A 1 4.33 1.08 -7.64
C MET A 1 3.51 0.77 -6.40
N SER A 2 3.02 -0.47 -6.23
CA SER A 2 2.27 -0.92 -5.05
C SER A 2 2.83 -2.26 -4.55
N SER A 3 2.47 -2.66 -3.33
CA SER A 3 2.59 -4.07 -2.93
C SER A 3 1.69 -4.95 -3.81
N THR A 4 2.06 -6.23 -4.02
CA THR A 4 1.16 -7.25 -4.59
C THR A 4 -0.13 -7.44 -3.78
N LEU A 5 -0.19 -6.90 -2.55
CA LEU A 5 -1.40 -6.83 -1.74
C LEU A 5 -2.61 -6.20 -2.46
N ILE A 6 -2.38 -5.33 -3.45
CA ILE A 6 -3.44 -4.74 -4.27
C ILE A 6 -4.33 -5.78 -4.96
N GLU A 7 -3.78 -6.97 -5.25
CA GLU A 7 -4.51 -8.10 -5.84
C GLU A 7 -5.54 -8.70 -4.89
N VAL A 8 -5.34 -8.51 -3.58
CA VAL A 8 -6.29 -8.92 -2.54
C VAL A 8 -7.25 -7.78 -2.22
N GLU A 9 -6.73 -6.56 -2.08
CA GLU A 9 -7.50 -5.40 -1.64
C GLU A 9 -8.51 -4.95 -2.67
N LEU A 10 -8.13 -4.83 -3.94
CA LEU A 10 -9.00 -4.27 -4.97
C LEU A 10 -10.25 -5.15 -5.19
N PRO A 11 -10.17 -6.47 -5.38
CA PRO A 11 -11.36 -7.31 -5.45
C PRO A 11 -12.23 -7.29 -4.18
N ARG A 12 -11.64 -7.15 -2.98
CA ARG A 12 -12.40 -7.08 -1.73
C ARG A 12 -13.11 -5.74 -1.57
N ALA A 13 -12.45 -4.65 -1.98
CA ALA A 13 -13.05 -3.34 -2.02
C ALA A 13 -14.23 -3.32 -3.00
N LEU A 14 -14.04 -3.80 -4.23
CA LEU A 14 -15.11 -3.86 -5.23
C LEU A 14 -16.29 -4.72 -4.79
N ARG A 15 -16.06 -5.88 -4.16
CA ARG A 15 -17.17 -6.68 -3.59
C ARG A 15 -18.03 -5.91 -2.59
N ARG A 16 -17.47 -4.93 -1.90
CA ARG A 16 -18.17 -4.11 -0.90
C ARG A 16 -18.94 -2.95 -1.52
N VAL A 17 -18.42 -2.39 -2.61
CA VAL A 17 -18.95 -1.14 -3.19
C VAL A 17 -19.72 -1.36 -4.49
N ASP A 18 -19.19 -2.18 -5.40
CA ASP A 18 -19.81 -2.51 -6.69
C ASP A 18 -19.19 -3.82 -7.25
N PRO A 19 -19.82 -4.98 -6.96
CA PRO A 19 -19.35 -6.28 -7.44
C PRO A 19 -19.34 -6.42 -8.97
N SER A 20 -20.12 -5.60 -9.71
CA SER A 20 -20.19 -5.69 -11.18
C SER A 20 -18.85 -5.33 -11.85
N LEU A 21 -17.99 -4.60 -11.15
CA LEU A 21 -16.70 -4.14 -11.65
C LEU A 21 -15.58 -5.18 -11.51
N LEU A 22 -15.81 -6.33 -10.87
CA LEU A 22 -14.78 -7.33 -10.60
C LEU A 22 -14.06 -7.84 -11.86
N ALA A 23 -14.77 -7.95 -12.98
CA ALA A 23 -14.19 -8.36 -14.26
C ALA A 23 -13.11 -7.38 -14.77
N ARG A 24 -13.08 -6.13 -14.28
CA ARG A 24 -12.10 -5.11 -14.67
C ARG A 24 -10.80 -5.18 -13.88
N VAL A 25 -10.75 -5.91 -12.76
CA VAL A 25 -9.58 -5.92 -11.86
C VAL A 25 -8.29 -6.29 -12.57
N PRO A 26 -8.20 -7.38 -13.37
CA PRO A 26 -6.93 -7.77 -13.99
C PRO A 26 -6.36 -6.66 -14.89
N GLY A 27 -7.22 -5.96 -15.62
CA GLY A 27 -6.81 -4.86 -16.52
C GLY A 27 -6.40 -3.58 -15.79
N ILE A 28 -6.88 -3.35 -14.56
CA ILE A 28 -6.42 -2.24 -13.71
C ILE A 28 -5.09 -2.58 -13.07
N VAL A 29 -4.99 -3.77 -12.45
CA VAL A 29 -3.80 -4.23 -11.75
C VAL A 29 -2.60 -4.38 -12.69
N SER A 30 -2.82 -4.77 -13.95
CA SER A 30 -1.74 -4.87 -14.95
C SER A 30 -1.06 -3.54 -15.28
N ARG A 31 -1.72 -2.40 -15.01
CA ARG A 31 -1.16 -1.05 -15.22
C ARG A 31 -0.36 -0.54 -14.03
N VAL A 32 -0.38 -1.27 -12.91
CA VAL A 32 0.32 -0.91 -11.68
C VAL A 32 1.55 -1.81 -11.53
N ALA A 33 2.73 -1.20 -11.57
CA ALA A 33 3.96 -1.88 -11.17
C ALA A 33 3.80 -2.34 -9.72
N ARG A 34 4.11 -3.61 -9.46
CA ARG A 34 3.96 -4.24 -8.15
C ARG A 34 5.30 -4.77 -7.65
N TYR A 35 5.45 -4.79 -6.33
CA TYR A 35 6.55 -5.44 -5.64
C TYR A 35 6.01 -6.54 -4.74
N GLU A 36 6.67 -7.69 -4.75
CA GLU A 36 6.25 -8.87 -4.02
C GLU A 36 6.31 -8.67 -2.50
N ILE A 37 5.38 -9.29 -1.78
CA ILE A 37 5.44 -9.37 -0.31
C ILE A 37 6.44 -10.47 0.07
N ASP A 38 7.71 -10.23 -0.25
CA ASP A 38 8.82 -11.13 0.01
C ASP A 38 9.22 -11.17 1.50
N GLU A 39 10.25 -11.95 1.83
CA GLU A 39 10.73 -12.06 3.20
C GLU A 39 11.15 -10.70 3.78
N VAL A 40 11.78 -9.84 2.98
CA VAL A 40 12.27 -8.54 3.43
C VAL A 40 11.10 -7.62 3.79
N VAL A 41 10.06 -7.59 2.94
CA VAL A 41 8.84 -6.81 3.23
C VAL A 41 8.11 -7.34 4.46
N ARG A 42 7.98 -8.67 4.60
CA ARG A 42 7.30 -9.27 5.77
C ARG A 42 8.05 -8.98 7.07
N ALA A 43 9.37 -9.12 7.07
CA ALA A 43 10.20 -8.82 8.24
C ALA A 43 10.13 -7.34 8.61
N ALA A 44 10.25 -6.44 7.62
CA ALA A 44 10.15 -5.00 7.84
C ALA A 44 8.77 -4.59 8.38
N ALA A 45 7.68 -5.14 7.82
CA ALA A 45 6.33 -4.88 8.31
C ALA A 45 6.13 -5.33 9.76
N GLY A 46 6.66 -6.51 10.13
CA GLY A 46 6.59 -7.03 11.50
C GLY A 46 7.45 -6.27 12.52
N ALA A 47 8.45 -5.53 12.05
CA ALA A 47 9.34 -4.72 12.89
C ALA A 47 8.83 -3.28 13.12
N LEU A 48 7.71 -2.89 12.50
CA LEU A 48 7.16 -1.54 12.69
C LEU A 48 6.66 -1.36 14.14
N PRO A 49 7.06 -0.27 14.82
CA PRO A 49 6.85 -0.12 16.26
C PRO A 49 5.43 0.31 16.65
N ASP A 50 4.61 0.79 15.72
CA ASP A 50 3.23 1.24 16.01
C ASP A 50 2.30 0.03 16.18
N PRO A 51 1.82 -0.27 17.41
CA PRO A 51 0.96 -1.43 17.66
C PRO A 51 -0.46 -1.25 17.11
N THR A 52 -0.84 -0.03 16.70
CA THR A 52 -2.16 0.29 16.19
C THR A 52 -2.23 0.31 14.66
N LEU A 53 -1.07 0.18 13.99
CA LEU A 53 -0.98 0.11 12.54
C LEU A 53 -1.55 -1.22 12.05
N ARG A 54 -2.56 -1.17 11.19
CA ARG A 54 -3.20 -2.38 10.65
C ARG A 54 -2.19 -3.15 9.79
N SER A 55 -2.29 -4.48 9.76
CA SER A 55 -1.32 -5.32 9.03
C SER A 55 -1.21 -4.99 7.53
N LEU A 56 -2.32 -4.62 6.87
CA LEU A 56 -2.30 -4.21 5.46
C LEU A 56 -1.54 -2.89 5.26
N ASP A 57 -1.77 -1.93 6.16
CA ASP A 57 -1.09 -0.63 6.17
C ASP A 57 0.41 -0.80 6.44
N ALA A 58 0.77 -1.70 7.37
CA ALA A 58 2.15 -2.07 7.67
C ALA A 58 2.88 -2.65 6.45
N ILE A 59 2.22 -3.52 5.67
CA ILE A 59 2.79 -4.09 4.43
C ILE A 59 3.00 -3.02 3.37
N HIS A 60 2.05 -2.10 3.17
CA HIS A 60 2.22 -1.00 2.22
C HIS A 60 3.35 -0.07 2.62
N LEU A 61 3.40 0.31 3.90
CA LEU A 61 4.46 1.16 4.45
C LEU A 61 5.83 0.50 4.28
N ALA A 62 5.96 -0.76 4.70
CA ALA A 62 7.20 -1.52 4.57
C ALA A 62 7.62 -1.69 3.11
N THR A 63 6.68 -1.91 2.18
CA THR A 63 7.00 -1.98 0.74
C THR A 63 7.60 -0.65 0.24
N GLY A 64 7.01 0.48 0.62
CA GLY A 64 7.54 1.80 0.26
C GLY A 64 8.95 2.05 0.82
N GLN A 65 9.17 1.70 2.09
CA GLN A 65 10.46 1.87 2.77
C GLN A 65 11.54 0.94 2.21
N THR A 66 11.26 -0.35 2.07
CA THR A 66 12.23 -1.36 1.67
C THR A 66 12.69 -1.19 0.23
N VAL A 67 11.76 -0.85 -0.68
CA VAL A 67 12.08 -0.82 -2.12
C VAL A 67 12.72 0.50 -2.53
N PHE A 68 12.26 1.60 -1.94
CA PHE A 68 12.68 2.93 -2.38
C PHE A 68 13.46 3.71 -1.33
N GLY A 69 13.15 3.53 -0.04
CA GLY A 69 13.77 4.30 1.04
C GLY A 69 13.77 5.80 0.73
N THR A 70 14.95 6.40 0.69
CA THR A 70 15.16 7.83 0.39
C THR A 70 14.90 8.22 -1.08
N LYS A 71 14.80 7.25 -1.98
CA LYS A 71 14.48 7.48 -3.40
C LYS A 71 12.98 7.54 -3.67
N LEU A 72 12.14 7.30 -2.64
CA LEU A 72 10.69 7.42 -2.79
C LEU A 72 10.34 8.89 -3.00
N THR A 73 9.72 9.20 -4.13
CA THR A 73 9.31 10.58 -4.43
C THR A 73 7.98 10.95 -3.78
N ALA A 74 7.06 9.99 -3.64
CA ALA A 74 5.80 10.14 -2.95
C ALA A 74 5.22 8.79 -2.52
N PHE A 75 4.66 8.75 -1.31
CA PHE A 75 3.77 7.72 -0.80
C PHE A 75 2.33 8.22 -0.97
N VAL A 76 1.59 7.58 -1.88
CA VAL A 76 0.26 8.04 -2.30
C VAL A 76 -0.82 7.18 -1.66
N SER A 77 -1.77 7.79 -0.95
CA SER A 77 -2.93 7.10 -0.38
C SER A 77 -4.10 8.08 -0.19
N TYR A 78 -5.32 7.55 -0.10
CA TYR A 78 -6.50 8.30 0.34
C TYR A 78 -6.84 8.05 1.82
N ASP A 79 -6.21 7.08 2.47
CA ASP A 79 -6.39 6.80 3.90
C ASP A 79 -5.45 7.70 4.72
N GLU A 80 -6.04 8.67 5.43
CA GLU A 80 -5.29 9.64 6.24
C GLU A 80 -4.45 8.99 7.34
N ARG A 81 -4.90 7.85 7.90
CA ARG A 81 -4.15 7.16 8.96
C ARG A 81 -2.89 6.53 8.39
N LEU A 82 -2.99 5.91 7.21
CA LEU A 82 -1.81 5.36 6.53
C LEU A 82 -0.84 6.47 6.10
N LEU A 83 -1.35 7.62 5.62
CA LEU A 83 -0.49 8.77 5.32
C LEU A 83 0.20 9.32 6.56
N ALA A 84 -0.49 9.40 7.69
CA ALA A 84 0.12 9.85 8.95
C ALA A 84 1.24 8.89 9.41
N ALA A 85 1.02 7.58 9.28
CA ALA A 85 2.04 6.58 9.58
C ALA A 85 3.26 6.69 8.63
N ALA A 86 3.02 6.86 7.33
CA ALA A 86 4.09 7.07 6.34
C ALA A 86 4.89 8.35 6.58
N ALA A 87 4.21 9.45 6.92
CA ALA A 87 4.86 10.71 7.27
C ALA A 87 5.70 10.60 8.55
N SER A 88 5.18 9.90 9.57
CA SER A 88 5.91 9.62 10.82
C SER A 88 7.15 8.76 10.58
N ALA A 89 7.11 7.92 9.54
CA ALA A 89 8.23 7.12 9.07
C ALA A 89 9.19 7.89 8.13
N GLY A 90 8.99 9.19 7.95
CA GLY A 90 9.86 10.07 7.16
C GLY A 90 9.65 10.00 5.65
N LEU A 91 8.56 9.38 5.18
CA LEU A 91 8.25 9.30 3.75
C LEU A 91 7.53 10.57 3.27
N PRO A 92 7.81 11.07 2.05
CA PRO A 92 7.02 12.13 1.45
C PRO A 92 5.63 11.60 1.12
N THR A 93 4.56 12.28 1.54
CA THR A 93 3.17 11.80 1.39
C THR A 93 2.36 12.68 0.46
N VAL A 94 1.43 12.07 -0.30
CA VAL A 94 0.51 12.77 -1.21
C VAL A 94 -0.88 12.14 -1.13
N ALA A 95 -1.92 12.97 -1.07
CA ALA A 95 -3.33 12.56 -1.16
C ALA A 95 -3.94 13.17 -2.43
N PRO A 96 -4.18 12.40 -3.51
CA PRO A 96 -4.77 12.95 -4.72
C PRO A 96 -6.20 13.47 -4.47
N GLY A 97 -6.61 14.51 -5.20
CA GLY A 97 -7.95 15.08 -5.05
C GLY A 97 -8.18 15.86 -3.76
N ARG A 98 -7.11 16.18 -3.04
CA ARG A 98 -7.09 17.07 -1.89
C ARG A 98 -5.96 18.08 -1.99
#